data_AF-A0A850P2F7-F1
#
_entry.id   AF-A0A850P2F7-F1
#
_cell.length_a   1.000
_cell.length_b   1.000
_cell.length_c   1.000
_cell.angle_alpha   90.00
_cell.angle_beta   90.00
_cell.angle_gamma   90.00
#
_symmetry.space_group_name_H-M   'P 1'
#
loop_
_entity.id
_entity.type
_entity.pdbx_description
1 polymer ?
#
loop_
_entity_poly.entity_id
_entity_poly.type
_entity_poly.pdbx_seq_one_letter_code
_entity_poly.pdbx_strand_id
1 'polypeptide(L)'
;TLAVGGANGIVDDEGGAGTYAFNLSGGTLKVIGSDLTTAIDPTLAGGTTSTIDVSQDNATFSGSFLGTGNLDTTGDGTVTLTGATGGIGQVTVEGGSTLAVSGQAGSLTAAEITVGTSGDRASLAVTGNSTVDTPQMIVGGNGGSGTVTIDGSGSALTATELAVGTGGTGALTVSNGAALTDSNAIAGTTGTADITVEGQGSTWTTTNPYDGVILNNGQLNVLAGGTVNTDSLLLGDTAGGTTTATVSGAGSLIDIPGPSTGDQDDGMLAVGESRGETASLTVAAGGVALAGEGTMVAGDQAGATGTIDVTGDGSVAGAVILVVGNSGNGTMTVENGATALDADALIGNASTGQGNVTVTGEGSTWINEGGDSANPASLFVNGDGSGTVTVENGGTIISDGAITFGDGATVAQGSTGTLNVDAGGTLAVGGANGIVDDEGGAGTYAFNLSGGTLKVIGSDLT
;
A
#
# COMPACT_ATOMS: atom_id res chain seq x y z
N THR A 1 -17.41 -19.55 34.28
CA THR A 1 -16.08 -20.00 33.83
C THR A 1 -15.99 -21.50 33.99
N LEU A 2 -15.67 -22.22 32.91
CA LEU A 2 -15.22 -23.61 32.93
C LEU A 2 -13.70 -23.61 32.81
N ALA A 3 -12.98 -24.32 33.69
CA ALA A 3 -11.53 -24.42 33.63
C ALA A 3 -11.10 -25.85 33.29
N VAL A 4 -10.34 -26.02 32.21
CA VAL A 4 -9.94 -27.35 31.69
C VAL A 4 -8.67 -27.23 30.85
N GLY A 5 -7.86 -28.28 30.83
CA GLY A 5 -6.71 -28.40 29.95
C GLY A 5 -6.46 -29.85 29.58
N GLY A 6 -5.38 -30.10 28.84
CA GLY A 6 -4.95 -31.44 28.45
C GLY A 6 -5.48 -31.90 27.09
N ALA A 7 -4.83 -32.95 26.59
CA ALA A 7 -5.19 -33.57 25.32
C ALA A 7 -6.57 -34.24 25.40
N ASN A 8 -7.47 -33.91 24.48
CA ASN A 8 -8.88 -34.30 24.52
C ASN A 8 -9.56 -33.89 25.84
N GLY A 9 -9.21 -32.70 26.37
CA GLY A 9 -9.70 -32.22 27.67
C GLY A 9 -11.22 -32.01 27.72
N ILE A 10 -11.84 -31.73 26.56
CA ILE A 10 -13.29 -31.84 26.36
C ILE A 10 -13.51 -32.84 25.22
N VAL A 11 -14.29 -33.88 25.49
CA VAL A 11 -14.48 -34.99 24.56
C VAL A 11 -15.91 -35.51 24.64
N ASP A 12 -16.41 -35.98 23.51
CA ASP A 12 -17.63 -36.75 23.38
C ASP A 12 -17.26 -38.24 23.31
N ASP A 13 -17.91 -39.07 24.12
CA ASP A 13 -17.79 -40.53 24.12
C ASP A 13 -19.18 -41.20 24.10
N GLU A 14 -20.17 -40.53 23.49
CA GLU A 14 -21.56 -40.97 23.42
C GLU A 14 -21.78 -42.12 22.39
N GLY A 15 -20.73 -42.53 21.67
CA GLY A 15 -20.80 -43.55 20.62
C GLY A 15 -21.63 -43.11 19.40
N GLY A 16 -22.02 -44.05 18.52
CA GLY A 16 -22.69 -43.71 17.25
C GLY A 16 -24.16 -43.29 17.33
N ALA A 17 -24.73 -43.15 18.53
CA ALA A 17 -26.18 -42.91 18.72
C ALA A 17 -26.53 -41.82 19.75
N GLY A 18 -25.58 -41.34 20.55
CA GLY A 18 -25.84 -40.24 21.46
C GLY A 18 -25.53 -38.88 20.81
N THR A 19 -25.91 -37.83 21.52
CA THR A 19 -25.78 -36.44 21.06
C THR A 19 -25.24 -35.61 22.21
N TYR A 20 -24.30 -34.73 21.93
CA TYR A 20 -23.80 -33.76 22.90
C TYR A 20 -24.23 -32.34 22.51
N ALA A 21 -24.08 -31.41 23.45
CA ALA A 21 -24.15 -29.98 23.18
C ALA A 21 -23.16 -29.26 24.10
N PHE A 22 -22.19 -28.56 23.50
CA PHE A 22 -21.27 -27.70 24.24
C PHE A 22 -21.58 -26.24 23.92
N ASN A 23 -22.44 -25.64 24.74
CA ASN A 23 -22.89 -24.25 24.56
C ASN A 23 -22.08 -23.32 25.44
N LEU A 24 -21.33 -22.39 24.85
CA LEU A 24 -20.58 -21.39 25.60
C LEU A 24 -21.49 -20.25 26.08
N SER A 25 -22.45 -19.82 25.27
CA SER A 25 -23.55 -18.89 25.64
C SER A 25 -23.16 -17.69 26.52
N GLY A 26 -22.01 -17.06 26.24
CA GLY A 26 -21.50 -15.92 27.00
C GLY A 26 -20.54 -16.29 28.15
N GLY A 27 -20.19 -17.56 28.27
CA GLY A 27 -19.29 -18.08 29.28
C GLY A 27 -17.82 -18.02 28.86
N THR A 28 -16.94 -18.07 29.87
CA THR A 28 -15.49 -18.20 29.68
C THR A 28 -15.04 -19.65 29.79
N LEU A 29 -14.29 -20.12 28.80
CA LEU A 29 -13.46 -21.32 28.87
C LEU A 29 -12.03 -20.92 29.19
N LYS A 30 -11.53 -21.29 30.37
CA LYS A 30 -10.18 -20.99 30.83
C LYS A 30 -9.28 -22.22 30.70
N VAL A 31 -8.19 -22.12 29.96
CA VAL A 31 -7.19 -23.17 29.85
C VAL A 31 -6.33 -23.20 31.12
N ILE A 32 -6.12 -24.39 31.68
CA ILE A 32 -5.29 -24.58 32.88
C ILE A 32 -4.45 -25.85 32.83
N GLY A 33 -3.24 -25.76 33.38
CA GLY A 33 -2.40 -26.91 33.75
C GLY A 33 -1.60 -27.53 32.61
N SER A 34 -2.16 -27.55 31.40
CA SER A 34 -1.50 -27.92 30.14
C SER A 34 -2.40 -27.56 28.95
N ASP A 35 -1.79 -27.47 27.76
CA ASP A 35 -2.49 -27.22 26.49
C ASP A 35 -3.78 -28.06 26.33
N LEU A 36 -4.87 -27.39 25.98
CA LEU A 36 -6.15 -28.00 25.67
C LEU A 36 -6.18 -28.43 24.20
N THR A 37 -6.59 -29.66 23.92
CA THR A 37 -7.06 -30.05 22.59
C THR A 37 -8.48 -30.60 22.66
N THR A 38 -9.30 -30.28 21.67
CA THR A 38 -10.67 -30.81 21.58
C THR A 38 -11.17 -30.86 20.13
N ALA A 39 -12.02 -31.84 19.85
CA ALA A 39 -12.75 -32.00 18.58
C ALA A 39 -14.25 -31.68 18.72
N ILE A 40 -14.67 -31.22 19.89
CA ILE A 40 -16.05 -30.84 20.17
C ILE A 40 -16.39 -29.55 19.42
N ASP A 41 -17.62 -29.47 18.91
CA ASP A 41 -18.18 -28.28 18.28
C ASP A 41 -18.77 -27.33 19.35
N PRO A 42 -18.08 -26.22 19.72
CA PRO A 42 -18.67 -25.22 20.60
C PRO A 42 -19.75 -24.42 19.86
N THR A 43 -20.89 -24.21 20.52
CA THR A 43 -21.95 -23.32 20.03
C THR A 43 -21.91 -21.98 20.76
N LEU A 44 -21.85 -20.90 19.97
CA LEU A 44 -21.92 -19.51 20.41
C LEU A 44 -23.35 -18.99 20.27
N ALA A 45 -23.97 -18.60 21.39
CA ALA A 45 -25.33 -18.08 21.37
C ALA A 45 -25.36 -16.62 20.88
N GLY A 46 -26.26 -16.32 19.94
CA GLY A 46 -26.43 -14.96 19.40
C GLY A 46 -26.71 -13.93 20.49
N GLY A 47 -26.13 -12.74 20.34
CA GLY A 47 -26.26 -11.65 21.32
C GLY A 47 -25.44 -11.83 22.61
N THR A 48 -24.54 -12.82 22.64
CA THR A 48 -23.61 -13.04 23.76
C THR A 48 -22.17 -13.05 23.27
N THR A 49 -21.23 -12.75 24.16
CA THR A 49 -19.79 -12.85 23.91
C THR A 49 -19.19 -13.92 24.81
N SER A 50 -18.69 -14.99 24.20
CA SER A 50 -18.00 -16.06 24.91
C SER A 50 -16.50 -15.86 24.84
N THR A 51 -15.76 -16.26 25.87
CA THR A 51 -14.31 -16.00 25.94
C THR A 51 -13.51 -17.29 26.04
N ILE A 52 -12.43 -17.40 25.26
CA ILE A 52 -11.38 -18.40 25.45
C ILE A 52 -10.19 -17.70 26.12
N ASP A 53 -9.97 -17.99 27.39
CA ASP A 53 -8.84 -17.49 28.17
C ASP A 53 -7.76 -18.56 28.19
N VAL A 54 -6.72 -18.39 27.39
CA VAL A 54 -5.58 -19.32 27.31
C VAL A 54 -4.54 -19.09 28.39
N SER A 55 -4.63 -17.98 29.14
CA SER A 55 -3.71 -17.62 30.22
C SER A 55 -2.23 -17.64 29.80
N GLN A 56 -1.52 -18.76 29.94
CA GLN A 56 -0.13 -18.96 29.46
C GLN A 56 0.02 -20.26 28.66
N ASP A 57 -1.04 -21.08 28.59
CA ASP A 57 -1.09 -22.37 27.89
C ASP A 57 -1.69 -22.16 26.48
N ASN A 58 -1.92 -23.22 25.71
CA ASN A 58 -2.57 -23.13 24.39
C ASN A 58 -3.91 -23.89 24.33
N ALA A 59 -4.76 -23.54 23.36
CA ALA A 59 -5.95 -24.30 23.01
C ALA A 59 -5.95 -24.65 21.52
N THR A 60 -6.30 -25.89 21.16
CA THR A 60 -6.53 -26.31 19.78
C THR A 60 -7.93 -26.88 19.62
N PHE A 61 -8.71 -26.27 18.73
CA PHE A 61 -10.05 -26.70 18.34
C PHE A 61 -10.01 -27.29 16.94
N SER A 62 -10.36 -28.57 16.84
CA SER A 62 -10.54 -29.28 15.57
C SER A 62 -12.02 -29.49 15.20
N GLY A 63 -12.91 -29.28 16.17
CA GLY A 63 -14.34 -29.09 15.92
C GLY A 63 -14.63 -27.70 15.35
N SER A 64 -15.88 -27.49 14.95
CA SER A 64 -16.35 -26.25 14.35
C SER A 64 -17.01 -25.34 15.38
N PHE A 65 -16.71 -24.04 15.34
CA PHE A 65 -17.47 -23.05 16.10
C PHE A 65 -18.78 -22.76 15.37
N LEU A 66 -19.91 -22.99 16.04
CA LEU A 66 -21.24 -22.86 15.48
C LEU A 66 -22.01 -21.70 16.09
N GLY A 67 -23.02 -21.20 15.38
CA GLY A 67 -23.92 -20.15 15.86
C GLY A 67 -23.47 -18.74 15.46
N THR A 68 -24.13 -17.74 16.05
CA THR A 68 -23.99 -16.31 15.66
C THR A 68 -23.52 -15.41 16.81
N GLY A 69 -23.09 -16.01 17.93
CA GLY A 69 -22.52 -15.26 19.04
C GLY A 69 -21.10 -14.77 18.75
N ASN A 70 -20.60 -13.90 19.62
CA ASN A 70 -19.26 -13.35 19.54
C ASN A 70 -18.25 -14.25 20.28
N LEU A 71 -16.98 -14.13 19.90
CA LEU A 71 -15.85 -14.86 20.46
C LEU A 71 -14.71 -13.92 20.82
N ASP A 72 -14.34 -13.88 22.11
CA ASP A 72 -13.13 -13.21 22.56
C ASP A 72 -12.03 -14.26 22.85
N THR A 73 -10.79 -13.88 22.59
CA THR A 73 -9.60 -14.65 22.99
C THR A 73 -8.67 -13.77 23.81
N THR A 74 -8.13 -14.31 24.91
CA THR A 74 -7.32 -13.54 25.88
C THR A 74 -6.27 -14.41 26.57
N GLY A 75 -5.27 -13.77 27.19
CA GLY A 75 -4.08 -14.42 27.76
C GLY A 75 -2.90 -14.41 26.79
N ASP A 76 -1.73 -14.89 27.19
CA ASP A 76 -0.49 -14.81 26.38
C ASP A 76 -0.27 -16.00 25.44
N GLY A 77 -1.20 -16.96 25.43
CA GLY A 77 -1.12 -18.20 24.66
C GLY A 77 -1.74 -18.15 23.27
N THR A 78 -1.81 -19.31 22.62
CA THR A 78 -2.43 -19.45 21.28
C THR A 78 -3.75 -20.20 21.34
N VAL A 79 -4.80 -19.63 20.74
CA VAL A 79 -6.03 -20.33 20.35
C VAL A 79 -5.91 -20.73 18.88
N THR A 80 -5.82 -22.04 18.62
CA THR A 80 -5.68 -22.58 17.26
C THR A 80 -7.00 -23.16 16.78
N LEU A 81 -7.48 -22.69 15.63
CA LEU A 81 -8.62 -23.20 14.89
C LEU A 81 -8.11 -24.02 13.71
N THR A 82 -8.44 -25.32 13.71
CA THR A 82 -8.13 -26.24 12.60
C THR A 82 -9.38 -26.77 11.90
N GLY A 83 -10.54 -26.63 12.55
CA GLY A 83 -11.86 -26.79 11.93
C GLY A 83 -12.39 -25.46 11.38
N ALA A 84 -13.58 -25.51 10.79
CA ALA A 84 -14.25 -24.35 10.24
C ALA A 84 -15.06 -23.59 11.31
N THR A 85 -15.37 -22.32 11.06
CA THR A 85 -16.39 -21.59 11.82
C THR A 85 -17.64 -21.38 10.97
N GLY A 86 -18.82 -21.45 11.58
CA GLY A 86 -20.11 -21.34 10.91
C GLY A 86 -20.63 -19.93 10.70
N GLY A 87 -19.77 -18.94 10.40
CA GLY A 87 -20.18 -17.54 10.26
C GLY A 87 -20.62 -16.94 11.59
N ILE A 88 -19.64 -16.71 12.48
CA ILE A 88 -19.88 -16.22 13.84
C ILE A 88 -20.02 -14.69 13.87
N GLY A 89 -20.35 -14.13 15.05
CA GLY A 89 -20.46 -12.69 15.23
C GLY A 89 -19.10 -11.99 15.19
N GLN A 90 -18.89 -11.07 16.13
CA GLN A 90 -17.59 -10.41 16.29
C GLN A 90 -16.56 -11.38 16.87
N VAL A 91 -15.33 -11.32 16.38
CA VAL A 91 -14.16 -11.95 16.98
C VAL A 91 -13.21 -10.88 17.51
N THR A 92 -12.91 -10.93 18.80
CA THR A 92 -11.91 -10.03 19.42
C THR A 92 -10.71 -10.85 19.86
N VAL A 93 -9.53 -10.46 19.39
CA VAL A 93 -8.24 -11.01 19.86
C VAL A 93 -7.58 -9.95 20.74
N GLU A 94 -7.39 -10.26 22.02
CA GLU A 94 -6.96 -9.31 23.03
C GLU A 94 -6.05 -9.95 24.09
N GLY A 95 -5.62 -9.17 25.09
CA GLY A 95 -4.94 -9.65 26.29
C GLY A 95 -3.63 -10.42 26.07
N GLY A 96 -2.90 -10.16 24.97
CA GLY A 96 -1.64 -10.84 24.62
C GLY A 96 -1.80 -12.03 23.68
N SER A 97 -3.04 -12.43 23.37
CA SER A 97 -3.29 -13.74 22.77
C SER A 97 -2.99 -13.78 21.28
N THR A 98 -2.73 -14.99 20.80
CA THR A 98 -2.69 -15.29 19.37
C THR A 98 -3.88 -16.15 18.97
N LEU A 99 -4.67 -15.71 17.99
CA LEU A 99 -5.62 -16.54 17.28
C LEU A 99 -4.94 -17.09 16.02
N ALA A 100 -4.77 -18.40 15.92
CA ALA A 100 -4.17 -19.06 14.77
C ALA A 100 -5.24 -19.84 13.98
N VAL A 101 -5.49 -19.47 12.74
CA VAL A 101 -6.28 -20.26 11.78
C VAL A 101 -5.30 -21.06 10.94
N SER A 102 -5.33 -22.39 11.07
CA SER A 102 -4.31 -23.25 10.47
C SER A 102 -4.84 -24.60 9.98
N GLY A 103 -4.19 -25.14 8.95
CA GLY A 103 -4.52 -26.44 8.37
C GLY A 103 -5.54 -26.36 7.24
N GLN A 104 -5.61 -27.41 6.41
CA GLN A 104 -6.37 -27.40 5.15
C GLN A 104 -7.89 -27.16 5.31
N ALA A 105 -8.44 -27.42 6.50
CA ALA A 105 -9.84 -27.15 6.83
C ALA A 105 -10.03 -25.92 7.75
N GLY A 106 -8.94 -25.27 8.15
CA GLY A 106 -8.96 -24.08 9.00
C GLY A 106 -9.63 -22.94 8.24
N SER A 107 -10.78 -22.51 8.74
CA SER A 107 -11.55 -21.42 8.15
C SER A 107 -12.20 -20.62 9.26
N LEU A 108 -12.02 -19.29 9.22
CA LEU A 108 -12.71 -18.34 10.07
C LEU A 108 -13.57 -17.42 9.23
N THR A 109 -14.88 -17.42 9.49
CA THR A 109 -15.85 -16.50 8.92
C THR A 109 -16.54 -15.80 10.07
N ALA A 110 -16.41 -14.47 10.11
CA ALA A 110 -16.94 -13.63 11.18
C ALA A 110 -17.53 -12.35 10.61
N ALA A 111 -18.45 -11.71 11.34
CA ALA A 111 -19.04 -10.44 10.91
C ALA A 111 -18.05 -9.27 11.04
N GLU A 112 -17.15 -9.35 12.01
CA GLU A 112 -16.06 -8.42 12.25
C GLU A 112 -14.95 -9.18 12.96
N ILE A 113 -13.70 -8.89 12.62
CA ILE A 113 -12.53 -9.38 13.34
C ILE A 113 -11.71 -8.17 13.79
N THR A 114 -11.47 -8.09 15.08
CA THR A 114 -10.62 -7.06 15.68
C THR A 114 -9.44 -7.70 16.41
N VAL A 115 -8.23 -7.27 16.07
CA VAL A 115 -6.97 -7.79 16.64
C VAL A 115 -6.25 -6.64 17.35
N GLY A 116 -6.06 -6.77 18.66
CA GLY A 116 -5.42 -5.74 19.48
C GLY A 116 -6.33 -4.52 19.68
N THR A 117 -7.03 -4.49 20.81
CA THR A 117 -7.94 -3.41 21.21
C THR A 117 -7.48 -2.75 22.51
N SER A 118 -7.92 -1.51 22.75
CA SER A 118 -7.97 -0.89 24.09
C SER A 118 -6.66 -0.92 24.91
N GLY A 119 -5.51 -0.77 24.26
CA GLY A 119 -4.18 -0.76 24.90
C GLY A 119 -3.49 -2.12 24.98
N ASP A 120 -4.17 -3.20 24.58
CA ASP A 120 -3.61 -4.54 24.57
C ASP A 120 -2.90 -4.85 23.25
N ARG A 121 -1.94 -5.78 23.33
CA ARG A 121 -1.34 -6.41 22.16
C ARG A 121 -2.03 -7.73 21.85
N ALA A 122 -2.25 -8.04 20.58
CA ALA A 122 -2.78 -9.34 20.17
C ALA A 122 -2.39 -9.67 18.73
N SER A 123 -2.57 -10.93 18.34
CA SER A 123 -2.15 -11.40 17.01
C SER A 123 -3.12 -12.38 16.36
N LEU A 124 -3.29 -12.24 15.04
CA LEU A 124 -3.97 -13.22 14.19
C LEU A 124 -2.97 -13.82 13.22
N ALA A 125 -2.89 -15.14 13.15
CA ALA A 125 -2.08 -15.86 12.18
C ALA A 125 -2.96 -16.72 11.27
N VAL A 126 -2.80 -16.58 9.95
CA VAL A 126 -3.50 -17.36 8.92
C VAL A 126 -2.46 -18.15 8.15
N THR A 127 -2.45 -19.47 8.33
CA THR A 127 -1.36 -20.33 7.84
C THR A 127 -1.88 -21.67 7.29
N GLY A 128 -1.03 -22.41 6.58
CA GLY A 128 -1.31 -23.81 6.26
C GLY A 128 -2.49 -24.05 5.31
N ASN A 129 -2.70 -23.15 4.33
CA ASN A 129 -3.83 -23.15 3.39
C ASN A 129 -5.18 -22.85 4.04
N SER A 130 -5.18 -22.06 5.11
CA SER A 130 -6.41 -21.64 5.79
C SER A 130 -6.97 -20.33 5.25
N THR A 131 -8.25 -20.09 5.49
CA THR A 131 -8.93 -18.87 5.04
C THR A 131 -9.54 -18.08 6.20
N VAL A 132 -9.50 -16.76 6.08
CA VAL A 132 -10.25 -15.83 6.91
C VAL A 132 -11.14 -14.99 6.00
N ASP A 133 -12.41 -14.86 6.34
CA ASP A 133 -13.40 -14.07 5.60
C ASP A 133 -14.19 -13.20 6.59
N THR A 134 -14.15 -11.88 6.41
CA THR A 134 -14.86 -10.94 7.27
C THR A 134 -15.27 -9.69 6.52
N PRO A 135 -16.48 -9.16 6.66
CA PRO A 135 -16.79 -7.83 6.12
C PRO A 135 -15.87 -6.73 6.67
N GLN A 136 -15.47 -6.80 7.94
CA GLN A 136 -14.67 -5.78 8.60
C GLN A 136 -13.46 -6.41 9.29
N MET A 137 -12.26 -5.92 8.98
CA MET A 137 -11.02 -6.30 9.64
C MET A 137 -10.36 -5.08 10.28
N ILE A 138 -10.15 -5.13 11.60
CA ILE A 138 -9.50 -4.05 12.36
C ILE A 138 -8.22 -4.59 13.02
N VAL A 139 -7.09 -3.95 12.74
CA VAL A 139 -5.77 -4.32 13.27
C VAL A 139 -5.20 -3.16 14.08
N GLY A 140 -5.14 -3.28 15.40
CA GLY A 140 -4.59 -2.24 16.27
C GLY A 140 -5.49 -1.01 16.39
N GLY A 141 -6.72 -1.21 16.89
CA GLY A 141 -7.71 -0.15 17.08
C GLY A 141 -7.67 0.47 18.49
N ASN A 142 -8.13 1.71 18.64
CA ASN A 142 -8.40 2.36 19.93
C ASN A 142 -7.24 2.32 20.95
N GLY A 143 -6.01 2.64 20.52
CA GLY A 143 -4.80 2.62 21.33
C GLY A 143 -4.19 1.22 21.55
N GLY A 144 -4.81 0.15 21.03
CA GLY A 144 -4.27 -1.21 21.05
C GLY A 144 -3.17 -1.44 20.00
N SER A 145 -2.50 -2.59 20.11
CA SER A 145 -1.49 -3.07 19.17
C SER A 145 -1.92 -4.40 18.54
N GLY A 146 -2.26 -4.38 17.26
CA GLY A 146 -2.68 -5.56 16.52
C GLY A 146 -1.59 -6.03 15.57
N THR A 147 -1.44 -7.35 15.42
CA THR A 147 -0.59 -7.93 14.38
C THR A 147 -1.35 -9.01 13.63
N VAL A 148 -1.34 -8.96 12.31
CA VAL A 148 -1.94 -9.97 11.44
C VAL A 148 -0.86 -10.51 10.52
N THR A 149 -0.73 -11.82 10.45
CA THR A 149 0.20 -12.50 9.55
C THR A 149 -0.57 -13.49 8.70
N ILE A 150 -0.45 -13.38 7.39
CA ILE A 150 -1.00 -14.30 6.40
C ILE A 150 0.20 -14.93 5.70
N ASP A 151 0.44 -16.21 5.95
CA ASP A 151 1.69 -16.87 5.57
C ASP A 151 1.46 -18.20 4.87
N GLY A 152 2.20 -18.37 3.78
CA GLY A 152 2.27 -19.59 2.99
C GLY A 152 1.23 -19.65 1.88
N SER A 153 1.62 -20.30 0.79
CA SER A 153 0.76 -20.53 -0.37
C SER A 153 -0.60 -21.09 0.03
N GLY A 154 -1.67 -20.53 -0.52
CA GLY A 154 -3.04 -20.97 -0.27
C GLY A 154 -3.66 -20.44 1.03
N SER A 155 -2.88 -19.81 1.91
CA SER A 155 -3.43 -19.04 3.03
C SER A 155 -3.99 -17.72 2.51
N ALA A 156 -5.20 -17.38 2.93
CA ALA A 156 -5.88 -16.19 2.43
C ALA A 156 -6.68 -15.44 3.50
N LEU A 157 -6.69 -14.11 3.41
CA LEU A 157 -7.65 -13.26 4.13
C LEU A 157 -8.44 -12.45 3.11
N THR A 158 -9.76 -12.49 3.24
CA THR A 158 -10.68 -11.63 2.51
C THR A 158 -11.39 -10.70 3.48
N ALA A 159 -11.32 -9.41 3.22
CA ALA A 159 -12.09 -8.39 3.91
C ALA A 159 -13.03 -7.66 2.93
N THR A 160 -14.09 -6.99 3.39
CA THR A 160 -14.64 -5.88 2.60
C THR A 160 -13.86 -4.61 2.92
N GLU A 161 -13.79 -4.25 4.20
CA GLU A 161 -13.03 -3.10 4.68
C GLU A 161 -11.87 -3.55 5.56
N LEU A 162 -10.68 -3.04 5.26
CA LEU A 162 -9.46 -3.28 6.03
C LEU A 162 -8.99 -1.99 6.72
N ALA A 163 -8.95 -2.02 8.06
CA ALA A 163 -8.46 -0.93 8.88
C ALA A 163 -7.20 -1.34 9.66
N VAL A 164 -6.06 -0.68 9.40
CA VAL A 164 -4.78 -0.99 10.06
C VAL A 164 -4.26 0.23 10.82
N GLY A 165 -4.13 0.13 12.14
CA GLY A 165 -3.53 1.18 12.97
C GLY A 165 -4.31 2.50 12.95
N THR A 166 -5.63 2.47 12.77
CA THR A 166 -6.44 3.70 12.64
C THR A 166 -6.51 4.53 13.93
N GLY A 167 -6.36 3.89 15.10
CA GLY A 167 -6.27 4.59 16.40
C GLY A 167 -5.25 4.02 17.37
N GLY A 168 -4.47 3.03 16.94
CA GLY A 168 -3.42 2.36 17.71
C GLY A 168 -2.26 1.97 16.78
N THR A 169 -1.55 0.90 17.08
CA THR A 169 -0.49 0.39 16.20
C THR A 169 -0.95 -0.90 15.51
N GLY A 170 -1.10 -0.89 14.20
CA GLY A 170 -1.44 -2.06 13.41
C GLY A 170 -0.25 -2.55 12.61
N ALA A 171 0.01 -3.85 12.63
CA ALA A 171 0.98 -4.51 11.76
C ALA A 171 0.30 -5.60 10.93
N LEU A 172 0.57 -5.63 9.64
CA LEU A 172 0.00 -6.61 8.70
C LEU A 172 1.10 -7.15 7.79
N THR A 173 1.23 -8.47 7.72
CA THR A 173 2.21 -9.13 6.85
C THR A 173 1.54 -10.17 5.97
N VAL A 174 1.79 -10.10 4.67
CA VAL A 174 1.42 -11.11 3.68
C VAL A 174 2.70 -11.70 3.11
N SER A 175 2.91 -13.01 3.28
CA SER A 175 4.19 -13.63 2.92
C SER A 175 4.10 -15.04 2.36
N ASN A 176 5.19 -15.47 1.72
CA ASN A 176 5.40 -16.83 1.20
C ASN A 176 4.28 -17.37 0.29
N GLY A 177 3.71 -16.51 -0.58
CA GLY A 177 2.68 -16.89 -1.53
C GLY A 177 1.24 -16.78 -1.02
N ALA A 178 1.04 -16.14 0.13
CA ALA A 178 -0.28 -15.87 0.69
C ALA A 178 -1.03 -14.75 -0.05
N ALA A 179 -2.35 -14.70 0.14
CA ALA A 179 -3.20 -13.70 -0.50
C ALA A 179 -4.00 -12.87 0.53
N LEU A 180 -4.04 -11.56 0.31
CA LEU A 180 -4.94 -10.62 0.95
C LEU A 180 -5.83 -9.98 -0.11
N THR A 181 -7.13 -9.95 0.13
CA THR A 181 -8.09 -9.27 -0.74
C THR A 181 -9.02 -8.40 0.08
N ASP A 182 -9.23 -7.17 -0.32
CA ASP A 182 -10.25 -6.29 0.24
C ASP A 182 -10.97 -5.45 -0.83
N SER A 183 -12.03 -4.75 -0.44
CA SER A 183 -12.61 -3.72 -1.30
C SER A 183 -11.76 -2.47 -1.22
N ASN A 184 -11.46 -2.01 -0.01
CA ASN A 184 -10.67 -0.82 0.27
C ASN A 184 -9.94 -0.93 1.62
N ALA A 185 -8.83 -0.19 1.74
CA ALA A 185 -8.00 -0.21 2.93
C ALA A 185 -7.65 1.19 3.43
N ILE A 186 -7.81 1.40 4.75
CA ILE A 186 -7.46 2.64 5.42
C ILE A 186 -6.48 2.33 6.55
N ALA A 187 -5.34 3.00 6.53
CA ALA A 187 -4.23 2.74 7.43
C ALA A 187 -3.72 4.03 8.11
N GLY A 188 -3.41 3.94 9.41
CA GLY A 188 -2.67 4.98 10.13
C GLY A 188 -3.36 6.34 10.30
N THR A 189 -4.69 6.42 10.40
CA THR A 189 -5.40 7.71 10.50
C THR A 189 -5.01 8.55 11.72
N THR A 190 -5.15 8.01 12.94
CA THR A 190 -4.66 8.66 14.18
C THR A 190 -3.61 7.82 14.91
N GLY A 191 -3.40 6.59 14.45
CA GLY A 191 -2.38 5.67 14.93
C GLY A 191 -1.25 5.49 13.91
N THR A 192 -0.61 4.31 13.91
CA THR A 192 0.48 3.96 12.99
C THR A 192 0.23 2.60 12.36
N ALA A 193 0.45 2.48 11.05
CA ALA A 193 0.38 1.23 10.33
C ALA A 193 1.76 0.76 9.85
N ASP A 194 2.03 -0.54 9.95
CA ASP A 194 3.20 -1.20 9.36
C ASP A 194 2.72 -2.38 8.51
N ILE A 195 2.65 -2.17 7.19
CA ILE A 195 2.12 -3.15 6.26
C ILE A 195 3.27 -3.67 5.40
N THR A 196 3.41 -4.99 5.29
CA THR A 196 4.43 -5.64 4.47
C THR A 196 3.81 -6.73 3.60
N VAL A 197 4.06 -6.67 2.30
CA VAL A 197 3.75 -7.73 1.33
C VAL A 197 5.07 -8.23 0.78
N GLU A 198 5.47 -9.45 1.15
CA GLU A 198 6.81 -9.94 0.84
C GLU A 198 6.86 -11.36 0.30
N GLY A 199 7.87 -11.63 -0.52
CA GLY A 199 8.10 -12.96 -1.08
C GLY A 199 7.30 -13.22 -2.35
N GLN A 200 7.88 -14.03 -3.23
CA GLN A 200 7.30 -14.36 -4.53
C GLN A 200 5.88 -14.93 -4.41
N GLY A 201 4.95 -14.32 -5.15
CA GLY A 201 3.56 -14.76 -5.23
C GLY A 201 2.68 -14.33 -4.06
N SER A 202 3.22 -13.60 -3.09
CA SER A 202 2.41 -12.95 -2.06
C SER A 202 1.70 -11.75 -2.67
N THR A 203 0.38 -11.69 -2.50
CA THR A 203 -0.45 -10.67 -3.16
C THR A 203 -1.36 -9.95 -2.19
N TRP A 204 -1.45 -8.63 -2.35
CA TRP A 204 -2.53 -7.82 -1.79
C TRP A 204 -3.32 -7.20 -2.94
N THR A 205 -4.64 -7.41 -2.96
CA THR A 205 -5.53 -6.89 -4.01
C THR A 205 -6.68 -6.11 -3.40
N THR A 206 -6.84 -4.84 -3.77
CA THR A 206 -8.11 -4.12 -3.56
C THR A 206 -9.03 -4.31 -4.77
N THR A 207 -10.34 -4.23 -4.57
CA THR A 207 -11.33 -4.56 -5.60
C THR A 207 -12.39 -3.49 -5.81
N ASN A 208 -12.41 -2.43 -4.99
CA ASN A 208 -13.31 -1.31 -5.21
C ASN A 208 -12.74 -0.38 -6.28
N PRO A 209 -13.42 -0.24 -7.43
CA PRO A 209 -12.94 0.57 -8.54
C PRO A 209 -12.71 2.07 -8.20
N TYR A 210 -13.30 2.56 -7.12
CA TYR A 210 -13.26 3.97 -6.71
C TYR A 210 -12.34 4.23 -5.51
N ASP A 211 -11.95 3.19 -4.77
CA ASP A 211 -11.19 3.32 -3.54
C ASP A 211 -10.01 2.34 -3.55
N GLY A 212 -8.84 2.84 -3.21
CA GLY A 212 -7.64 2.03 -3.14
C GLY A 212 -7.14 1.83 -1.72
N VAL A 213 -5.81 1.91 -1.60
CA VAL A 213 -5.11 1.90 -0.33
C VAL A 213 -4.85 3.35 0.09
N ILE A 214 -5.36 3.73 1.26
CA ILE A 214 -5.07 5.02 1.88
C ILE A 214 -4.19 4.77 3.10
N LEU A 215 -2.95 5.28 3.06
CA LEU A 215 -2.03 5.25 4.18
C LEU A 215 -1.81 6.67 4.68
N ASN A 216 -2.24 6.95 5.91
CA ASN A 216 -2.15 8.28 6.53
C ASN A 216 -0.93 8.42 7.45
N ASN A 217 -0.46 7.33 8.05
CA ASN A 217 0.73 7.34 8.90
C ASN A 217 1.36 5.95 8.99
N GLY A 218 2.68 5.87 8.86
CA GLY A 218 3.43 4.63 8.91
C GLY A 218 3.96 4.20 7.55
N GLN A 219 3.99 2.89 7.28
CA GLN A 219 4.72 2.35 6.14
C GLN A 219 4.00 1.23 5.40
N LEU A 220 4.25 1.17 4.08
CA LEU A 220 3.93 0.07 3.19
C LEU A 220 5.22 -0.45 2.55
N ASN A 221 5.56 -1.72 2.80
CA ASN A 221 6.70 -2.38 2.18
C ASN A 221 6.23 -3.47 1.21
N VAL A 222 6.69 -3.41 -0.03
CA VAL A 222 6.47 -4.42 -1.06
C VAL A 222 7.82 -4.99 -1.46
N LEU A 223 8.12 -6.19 -0.97
CA LEU A 223 9.50 -6.71 -0.90
C LEU A 223 9.65 -8.07 -1.56
N ALA A 224 10.85 -8.35 -2.07
CA ALA A 224 11.29 -9.68 -2.49
C ALA A 224 10.29 -10.47 -3.36
N GLY A 225 9.61 -9.80 -4.32
CA GLY A 225 8.65 -10.45 -5.21
C GLY A 225 7.19 -10.37 -4.77
N GLY A 226 6.88 -9.61 -3.71
CA GLY A 226 5.50 -9.32 -3.30
C GLY A 226 4.80 -8.39 -4.30
N THR A 227 3.47 -8.46 -4.36
CA THR A 227 2.67 -7.64 -5.28
C THR A 227 1.51 -6.97 -4.55
N VAL A 228 1.34 -5.66 -4.76
CA VAL A 228 0.14 -4.91 -4.39
C VAL A 228 -0.55 -4.47 -5.68
N ASN A 229 -1.78 -4.91 -5.87
CA ASN A 229 -2.64 -4.51 -6.98
C ASN A 229 -3.81 -3.70 -6.42
N THR A 230 -3.88 -2.41 -6.73
CA THR A 230 -4.89 -1.50 -6.16
C THR A 230 -5.36 -0.50 -7.19
N ASP A 231 -6.58 0.00 -7.04
CA ASP A 231 -7.12 1.01 -7.96
C ASP A 231 -6.52 2.41 -7.72
N SER A 232 -6.12 2.72 -6.48
CA SER A 232 -5.35 3.91 -6.13
C SER A 232 -4.43 3.62 -4.94
N LEU A 233 -3.37 4.41 -4.74
CA LEU A 233 -2.53 4.40 -3.55
C LEU A 233 -2.25 5.83 -3.11
N LEU A 234 -2.85 6.23 -1.99
CA LEU A 234 -2.73 7.57 -1.43
C LEU A 234 -1.85 7.54 -0.18
N LEU A 235 -0.69 8.19 -0.25
CA LEU A 235 0.25 8.34 0.85
C LEU A 235 0.10 9.74 1.46
N GLY A 236 -0.52 9.78 2.64
CA GLY A 236 -0.82 11.00 3.40
C GLY A 236 -2.08 11.71 2.91
N ASP A 237 -3.27 11.13 3.14
CA ASP A 237 -4.58 11.72 2.80
C ASP A 237 -5.20 12.53 3.97
N THR A 238 -4.62 12.43 5.17
CA THR A 238 -5.06 13.15 6.37
C THR A 238 -3.89 13.89 7.00
N ALA A 239 -4.04 15.20 7.23
CA ALA A 239 -2.99 16.10 7.71
C ALA A 239 -2.31 15.69 9.05
N GLY A 240 -1.00 15.89 9.13
CA GLY A 240 -0.11 15.64 10.28
C GLY A 240 0.65 14.31 10.28
N GLY A 241 0.46 13.44 9.29
CA GLY A 241 1.11 12.15 9.13
C GLY A 241 2.49 12.19 8.47
N THR A 242 3.18 11.05 8.56
CA THR A 242 4.38 10.78 7.76
C THR A 242 4.24 9.37 7.21
N THR A 243 4.36 9.24 5.89
CA THR A 243 4.08 7.99 5.19
C THR A 243 5.25 7.59 4.32
N THR A 244 5.54 6.30 4.31
CA THR A 244 6.61 5.75 3.48
C THR A 244 6.10 4.54 2.72
N ALA A 245 6.39 4.46 1.43
CA ALA A 245 6.19 3.26 0.64
C ALA A 245 7.55 2.82 0.08
N THR A 246 7.87 1.54 0.22
CA THR A 246 9.08 0.95 -0.36
C THR A 246 8.70 -0.20 -1.27
N VAL A 247 9.15 -0.15 -2.52
CA VAL A 247 9.07 -1.27 -3.47
C VAL A 247 10.48 -1.72 -3.77
N SER A 248 10.88 -2.89 -3.27
CA SER A 248 12.29 -3.31 -3.35
C SER A 248 12.49 -4.79 -3.61
N GLY A 249 13.46 -5.08 -4.47
CA GLY A 249 13.80 -6.44 -4.88
C GLY A 249 13.12 -6.84 -6.19
N ALA A 250 13.83 -7.64 -6.99
CA ALA A 250 13.34 -8.11 -8.28
C ALA A 250 11.97 -8.80 -8.16
N GLY A 251 11.02 -8.35 -8.98
CA GLY A 251 9.66 -8.86 -9.02
C GLY A 251 8.71 -8.25 -7.98
N SER A 252 9.20 -7.38 -7.09
CA SER A 252 8.32 -6.59 -6.23
C SER A 252 7.58 -5.56 -7.06
N LEU A 253 6.25 -5.49 -6.91
CA LEU A 253 5.39 -4.71 -7.79
C LEU A 253 4.29 -3.99 -7.00
N ILE A 254 4.18 -2.68 -7.17
CA ILE A 254 2.93 -1.95 -6.98
C ILE A 254 2.36 -1.72 -8.38
N ASP A 255 1.17 -2.24 -8.63
CA ASP A 255 0.44 -2.09 -9.88
C ASP A 255 -0.88 -1.36 -9.62
N ILE A 256 -1.05 -0.24 -10.31
CA ILE A 256 -2.28 0.54 -10.35
C ILE A 256 -2.70 0.56 -11.83
N PRO A 257 -3.48 -0.45 -12.27
CA PRO A 257 -3.62 -0.73 -13.69
C PRO A 257 -4.36 0.37 -14.45
N GLY A 258 -5.12 1.25 -13.79
CA GLY A 258 -5.83 2.32 -14.47
C GLY A 258 -7.24 2.56 -13.95
N PRO A 259 -7.88 3.65 -14.42
CA PRO A 259 -9.23 3.96 -14.00
C PRO A 259 -10.21 2.95 -14.58
N SER A 260 -10.78 2.12 -13.72
CA SER A 260 -11.80 1.14 -14.13
C SER A 260 -13.12 1.81 -14.54
N THR A 261 -13.33 3.10 -14.22
CA THR A 261 -14.59 3.81 -14.48
C THR A 261 -14.48 5.16 -15.20
N GLY A 262 -13.27 5.71 -15.36
CA GLY A 262 -13.03 6.95 -16.10
C GLY A 262 -13.27 8.24 -15.31
N ASP A 263 -13.35 8.17 -13.98
CA ASP A 263 -13.32 9.33 -13.08
C ASP A 263 -11.87 9.80 -12.85
N GLN A 264 -11.69 11.08 -12.50
CA GLN A 264 -10.38 11.77 -12.48
C GLN A 264 -9.45 11.35 -11.34
N ASP A 265 -9.99 10.72 -10.29
CA ASP A 265 -9.24 10.28 -9.10
C ASP A 265 -8.96 8.75 -9.10
N ASP A 266 -9.45 8.05 -10.12
CA ASP A 266 -9.19 6.63 -10.32
C ASP A 266 -7.77 6.45 -10.90
N GLY A 267 -7.01 5.45 -10.43
CA GLY A 267 -5.69 5.14 -10.98
C GLY A 267 -4.54 6.00 -10.44
N MET A 268 -4.72 6.69 -9.31
CA MET A 268 -3.72 7.61 -8.78
C MET A 268 -2.73 6.94 -7.81
N LEU A 269 -1.44 7.15 -8.03
CA LEU A 269 -0.37 6.97 -7.04
C LEU A 269 0.04 8.34 -6.49
N ALA A 270 -0.48 8.72 -5.33
CA ALA A 270 -0.17 10.00 -4.70
C ALA A 270 0.85 9.85 -3.57
N VAL A 271 1.95 10.59 -3.67
CA VAL A 271 3.00 10.69 -2.66
C VAL A 271 2.95 12.08 -2.05
N GLY A 272 2.31 12.21 -0.91
CA GLY A 272 2.11 13.48 -0.21
C GLY A 272 0.88 14.15 -0.78
N GLU A 273 -0.28 13.57 -0.49
CA GLU A 273 -1.57 14.00 -1.03
C GLU A 273 -2.02 15.29 -0.33
N SER A 274 -2.15 15.27 1.01
CA SER A 274 -2.84 16.31 1.76
C SER A 274 -1.93 17.37 2.37
N ARG A 275 -2.52 18.53 2.66
CA ARG A 275 -1.80 19.66 3.28
C ARG A 275 -1.13 19.28 4.60
N GLY A 276 0.16 19.55 4.70
CA GLY A 276 0.95 19.31 5.91
C GLY A 276 1.57 17.92 5.99
N GLU A 277 1.29 17.06 4.99
CA GLU A 277 1.86 15.72 4.91
C GLU A 277 3.28 15.73 4.36
N THR A 278 4.06 14.76 4.83
CA THR A 278 5.32 14.37 4.20
C THR A 278 5.25 12.89 3.86
N ALA A 279 5.33 12.57 2.58
CA ALA A 279 5.34 11.20 2.10
C ALA A 279 6.56 10.93 1.25
N SER A 280 7.00 9.66 1.25
CA SER A 280 8.03 9.19 0.35
C SER A 280 7.68 7.84 -0.28
N LEU A 281 8.07 7.68 -1.53
CA LEU A 281 8.07 6.41 -2.26
C LEU A 281 9.51 6.11 -2.67
N THR A 282 10.02 4.95 -2.27
CA THR A 282 11.31 4.43 -2.74
C THR A 282 11.08 3.20 -3.62
N VAL A 283 11.58 3.25 -4.85
CA VAL A 283 11.60 2.11 -5.77
C VAL A 283 13.04 1.69 -5.98
N ALA A 284 13.40 0.48 -5.52
CA ALA A 284 14.80 0.07 -5.41
C ALA A 284 15.07 -1.38 -5.81
N ALA A 285 16.33 -1.68 -6.11
CA ALA A 285 16.84 -3.04 -6.29
C ALA A 285 15.99 -3.92 -7.25
N GLY A 286 15.50 -3.35 -8.35
CA GLY A 286 14.67 -4.06 -9.32
C GLY A 286 13.17 -4.11 -9.00
N GLY A 287 12.71 -3.32 -8.02
CA GLY A 287 11.30 -3.11 -7.73
C GLY A 287 10.62 -2.24 -8.79
N VAL A 288 9.30 -2.36 -8.90
CA VAL A 288 8.51 -1.67 -9.93
C VAL A 288 7.25 -1.03 -9.32
N ALA A 289 7.02 0.25 -9.57
CA ALA A 289 5.80 0.95 -9.20
C ALA A 289 5.14 1.56 -10.44
N LEU A 290 3.91 1.15 -10.76
CA LEU A 290 3.21 1.56 -11.98
C LEU A 290 1.85 2.17 -11.65
N ALA A 291 1.60 3.36 -12.20
CA ALA A 291 0.27 3.93 -12.43
C ALA A 291 -0.08 3.75 -13.91
N GLY A 292 -0.36 2.50 -14.31
CA GLY A 292 -0.35 1.99 -15.68
C GLY A 292 -1.23 2.74 -16.68
N GLU A 293 -2.37 3.28 -16.25
CA GLU A 293 -3.21 4.17 -17.06
C GLU A 293 -3.56 5.49 -16.35
N GLY A 294 -2.89 5.79 -15.23
CA GLY A 294 -3.26 6.88 -14.34
C GLY A 294 -2.13 7.86 -14.06
N THR A 295 -2.27 8.57 -12.94
CA THR A 295 -1.35 9.65 -12.55
C THR A 295 -0.46 9.22 -11.39
N MET A 296 0.84 9.46 -11.51
CA MET A 296 1.76 9.43 -10.37
C MET A 296 2.06 10.87 -9.96
N VAL A 297 1.76 11.24 -8.72
CA VAL A 297 1.95 12.61 -8.21
C VAL A 297 2.84 12.63 -6.97
N ALA A 298 3.78 13.58 -6.92
CA ALA A 298 4.57 13.90 -5.74
C ALA A 298 4.26 15.33 -5.27
N GLY A 299 3.75 15.49 -4.05
CA GLY A 299 3.37 16.78 -3.49
C GLY A 299 2.13 17.36 -4.17
N ASP A 300 0.97 16.77 -3.87
CA ASP A 300 -0.28 17.05 -4.58
C ASP A 300 -0.92 18.37 -4.11
N GLN A 301 -1.42 18.43 -2.87
CA GLN A 301 -2.07 19.65 -2.36
C GLN A 301 -1.09 20.71 -1.83
N ALA A 302 -1.57 21.95 -1.74
CA ALA A 302 -0.79 23.07 -1.21
C ALA A 302 -0.30 22.82 0.23
N GLY A 303 1.01 22.81 0.41
CA GLY A 303 1.67 22.52 1.69
C GLY A 303 1.92 21.04 1.97
N ALA A 304 1.59 20.14 1.03
CA ALA A 304 2.06 18.75 1.04
C ALA A 304 3.51 18.68 0.54
N THR A 305 4.27 17.67 1.00
CA THR A 305 5.61 17.35 0.51
C THR A 305 5.69 15.89 0.10
N GLY A 306 6.01 15.63 -1.17
CA GLY A 306 6.17 14.29 -1.73
C GLY A 306 7.58 14.07 -2.25
N THR A 307 8.14 12.88 -2.02
CA THR A 307 9.45 12.49 -2.55
C THR A 307 9.38 11.11 -3.20
N ILE A 308 9.80 11.01 -4.45
CA ILE A 308 9.90 9.75 -5.20
C ILE A 308 11.36 9.48 -5.51
N ASP A 309 11.94 8.44 -4.91
CA ASP A 309 13.32 8.03 -5.17
C ASP A 309 13.32 6.70 -5.94
N VAL A 310 13.79 6.73 -7.18
CA VAL A 310 13.93 5.55 -8.04
C VAL A 310 15.42 5.26 -8.19
N THR A 311 15.89 4.14 -7.62
CA THR A 311 17.32 3.88 -7.48
C THR A 311 17.70 2.43 -7.76
N GLY A 312 18.83 2.22 -8.42
CA GLY A 312 19.36 0.90 -8.70
C GLY A 312 18.87 0.29 -10.01
N ASP A 313 19.74 -0.51 -10.63
CA ASP A 313 19.49 -1.17 -11.91
C ASP A 313 18.22 -2.02 -11.91
N GLY A 314 17.41 -1.87 -12.96
CA GLY A 314 16.13 -2.55 -13.13
C GLY A 314 14.96 -1.99 -12.30
N SER A 315 15.18 -0.99 -11.43
CA SER A 315 14.09 -0.31 -10.73
C SER A 315 13.31 0.58 -11.69
N VAL A 316 11.98 0.54 -11.64
CA VAL A 316 11.10 1.29 -12.55
C VAL A 316 9.97 2.00 -11.82
N ALA A 317 9.84 3.30 -12.03
CA ALA A 317 8.61 4.04 -11.74
C ALA A 317 7.95 4.46 -13.05
N GLY A 318 6.67 4.14 -13.24
CA GLY A 318 5.96 4.43 -14.49
C GLY A 318 4.56 4.97 -14.28
N ALA A 319 4.13 5.92 -15.10
CA ALA A 319 2.77 6.46 -15.10
C ALA A 319 2.32 6.78 -16.53
N VAL A 320 1.05 7.13 -16.73
CA VAL A 320 0.66 7.89 -17.95
C VAL A 320 1.02 9.35 -17.75
N ILE A 321 0.60 9.92 -16.61
CA ILE A 321 0.90 11.31 -16.25
C ILE A 321 1.78 11.31 -15.01
N LEU A 322 2.95 11.93 -15.10
CA LEU A 322 3.82 12.22 -13.98
C LEU A 322 3.65 13.68 -13.55
N VAL A 323 3.30 13.93 -12.28
CA VAL A 323 3.22 15.28 -11.72
C VAL A 323 4.17 15.41 -10.54
N VAL A 324 5.14 16.31 -10.63
CA VAL A 324 6.07 16.58 -9.53
C VAL A 324 5.85 18.02 -9.07
N GLY A 325 5.26 18.18 -7.89
CA GLY A 325 4.82 19.45 -7.33
C GLY A 325 3.57 19.95 -8.03
N ASN A 326 2.42 19.35 -7.73
CA ASN A 326 1.15 19.78 -8.30
C ASN A 326 0.76 21.16 -7.74
N SER A 327 0.26 21.22 -6.51
CA SER A 327 0.14 22.45 -5.71
C SER A 327 1.09 22.46 -4.51
N GLY A 328 1.67 21.31 -4.16
CA GLY A 328 2.63 21.14 -3.07
C GLY A 328 4.10 21.14 -3.54
N ASN A 329 4.97 20.59 -2.69
CA ASN A 329 6.39 20.40 -3.00
C ASN A 329 6.63 18.96 -3.42
N GLY A 330 6.97 18.75 -4.69
CA GLY A 330 7.34 17.44 -5.20
C GLY A 330 8.83 17.35 -5.47
N THR A 331 9.41 16.19 -5.19
CA THR A 331 10.77 15.85 -5.61
C THR A 331 10.79 14.45 -6.20
N MET A 332 11.51 14.28 -7.32
CA MET A 332 11.80 12.97 -7.89
C MET A 332 13.29 12.84 -8.20
N THR A 333 13.90 11.72 -7.79
CA THR A 333 15.27 11.37 -8.15
C THR A 333 15.28 10.05 -8.91
N VAL A 334 15.98 10.01 -10.05
CA VAL A 334 16.24 8.79 -10.82
C VAL A 334 17.74 8.57 -10.87
N GLU A 335 18.22 7.51 -10.21
CA GLU A 335 19.65 7.30 -10.03
C GLU A 335 20.10 5.83 -10.05
N ASN A 336 21.41 5.62 -10.12
CA ASN A 336 22.07 4.31 -10.03
C ASN A 336 21.55 3.26 -11.02
N GLY A 337 21.18 3.65 -12.25
CA GLY A 337 20.70 2.73 -13.29
C GLY A 337 19.19 2.52 -13.32
N ALA A 338 18.42 3.28 -12.53
CA ALA A 338 16.97 3.20 -12.51
C ALA A 338 16.30 3.84 -13.74
N THR A 339 15.01 3.55 -13.95
CA THR A 339 14.21 4.12 -15.04
C THR A 339 12.92 4.78 -14.53
N ALA A 340 12.62 5.97 -15.03
CA ALA A 340 11.31 6.60 -14.92
C ALA A 340 10.63 6.64 -16.30
N LEU A 341 9.32 6.40 -16.34
CA LEU A 341 8.52 6.33 -17.56
C LEU A 341 7.23 7.15 -17.41
N ASP A 342 6.92 7.98 -18.39
CA ASP A 342 5.61 8.62 -18.51
C ASP A 342 5.27 8.98 -19.95
N ALA A 343 3.97 9.20 -20.24
CA ALA A 343 3.53 9.77 -21.50
C ALA A 343 3.51 11.30 -21.45
N ASP A 344 3.11 11.86 -20.30
CA ASP A 344 3.08 13.29 -20.04
C ASP A 344 3.67 13.61 -18.66
N ALA A 345 4.35 14.74 -18.55
CA ALA A 345 4.95 15.19 -17.30
C ALA A 345 4.71 16.68 -17.03
N LEU A 346 4.36 17.02 -15.78
CA LEU A 346 4.17 18.38 -15.30
C LEU A 346 5.00 18.62 -14.03
N ILE A 347 5.98 19.52 -14.13
CA ILE A 347 6.93 19.79 -13.04
C ILE A 347 6.67 21.18 -12.48
N GLY A 348 6.03 21.31 -11.32
CA GLY A 348 5.58 22.60 -10.78
C GLY A 348 4.31 23.09 -11.49
N ASN A 349 3.19 22.40 -11.29
CA ASN A 349 1.97 22.55 -12.10
C ASN A 349 1.14 23.79 -11.76
N ALA A 350 0.77 23.97 -10.49
CA ALA A 350 -0.10 25.05 -10.04
C ALA A 350 0.70 26.21 -9.42
N SER A 351 0.06 27.37 -9.20
CA SER A 351 0.70 28.59 -8.68
C SER A 351 1.54 28.46 -7.40
N THR A 352 1.28 27.44 -6.57
CA THR A 352 2.09 27.14 -5.36
C THR A 352 2.95 25.89 -5.50
N GLY A 353 2.80 25.16 -6.61
CA GLY A 353 3.51 23.94 -6.93
C GLY A 353 4.99 24.19 -7.12
N GLN A 354 5.81 23.39 -6.45
CA GLN A 354 7.25 23.39 -6.57
C GLN A 354 7.70 21.98 -6.94
N GLY A 355 8.12 21.79 -8.19
CA GLY A 355 8.59 20.52 -8.72
C GLY A 355 10.09 20.50 -8.89
N ASN A 356 10.75 19.43 -8.45
CA ASN A 356 12.17 19.20 -8.68
C ASN A 356 12.44 17.76 -9.13
N VAL A 357 12.99 17.58 -10.34
CA VAL A 357 13.38 16.28 -10.87
C VAL A 357 14.87 16.25 -11.13
N THR A 358 15.56 15.23 -10.64
CA THR A 358 16.98 14.99 -10.92
C THR A 358 17.19 13.59 -11.51
N VAL A 359 17.85 13.53 -12.66
CA VAL A 359 18.28 12.29 -13.32
C VAL A 359 19.80 12.24 -13.33
N THR A 360 20.39 11.31 -12.57
CA THR A 360 21.83 11.33 -12.27
C THR A 360 22.43 9.92 -12.23
N GLY A 361 23.71 9.79 -12.55
CA GLY A 361 24.40 8.49 -12.57
C GLY A 361 24.23 7.73 -13.89
N GLU A 362 25.24 6.91 -14.21
CA GLU A 362 25.28 6.11 -15.44
C GLU A 362 24.12 5.10 -15.50
N GLY A 363 23.45 5.03 -16.65
CA GLY A 363 22.32 4.13 -16.90
C GLY A 363 20.97 4.64 -16.41
N SER A 364 20.95 5.64 -15.52
CA SER A 364 19.71 6.25 -15.03
C SER A 364 19.01 6.99 -16.17
N THR A 365 17.75 6.64 -16.43
CA THR A 365 17.01 7.16 -17.58
C THR A 365 15.62 7.63 -17.18
N TRP A 366 15.23 8.81 -17.64
CA TRP A 366 13.85 9.25 -17.64
C TRP A 366 13.35 9.31 -19.08
N ILE A 367 12.25 8.62 -19.37
CA ILE A 367 11.64 8.48 -20.69
C ILE A 367 10.24 9.07 -20.65
N ASN A 368 10.05 10.20 -21.33
CA ASN A 368 8.77 10.82 -21.60
C ASN A 368 8.35 10.47 -23.04
N GLU A 369 7.62 9.37 -23.18
CA GLU A 369 7.19 8.74 -24.43
C GLU A 369 5.79 8.14 -24.25
N GLY A 370 4.92 8.23 -25.25
CA GLY A 370 3.60 7.56 -25.17
C GLY A 370 2.45 8.31 -25.83
N GLY A 371 2.64 9.56 -26.21
CA GLY A 371 1.67 10.28 -27.04
C GLY A 371 1.51 9.64 -28.43
N ASP A 372 0.32 9.74 -28.99
CA ASP A 372 0.07 9.35 -30.38
C ASP A 372 0.39 10.51 -31.34
N SER A 373 0.32 10.27 -32.66
CA SER A 373 0.59 11.33 -33.64
C SER A 373 -0.37 12.52 -33.59
N ALA A 374 -1.52 12.39 -32.91
CA ALA A 374 -2.50 13.45 -32.71
C ALA A 374 -2.30 14.20 -31.38
N ASN A 375 -1.77 13.54 -30.35
CA ASN A 375 -1.40 14.09 -29.05
C ASN A 375 0.00 13.55 -28.67
N PRO A 376 1.09 14.17 -29.17
CA PRO A 376 2.43 13.73 -28.81
C PRO A 376 2.67 13.93 -27.31
N ALA A 377 3.62 13.16 -26.76
CA ALA A 377 4.05 13.29 -25.37
C ALA A 377 4.43 14.75 -25.05
N SER A 378 4.23 15.17 -23.82
CA SER A 378 4.57 16.52 -23.39
C SER A 378 5.29 16.54 -22.05
N LEU A 379 6.38 17.30 -21.98
CA LEU A 379 7.08 17.59 -20.73
C LEU A 379 7.01 19.09 -20.45
N PHE A 380 6.24 19.47 -19.43
CA PHE A 380 6.15 20.83 -18.94
C PHE A 380 7.14 21.05 -17.80
N VAL A 381 8.14 21.91 -18.01
CA VAL A 381 9.15 22.29 -17.02
C VAL A 381 8.66 23.44 -16.12
N ASN A 382 7.34 23.63 -16.10
CA ASN A 382 6.49 24.39 -15.17
C ASN A 382 5.14 24.59 -15.85
N GLY A 383 4.06 24.48 -15.09
CA GLY A 383 2.78 25.06 -15.46
C GLY A 383 2.73 26.50 -14.93
N ASP A 384 1.80 26.76 -14.02
CA ASP A 384 1.69 27.99 -13.24
C ASP A 384 2.67 28.07 -12.04
N GLY A 385 3.43 27.01 -11.78
CA GLY A 385 4.28 26.87 -10.60
C GLY A 385 5.75 27.15 -10.86
N SER A 386 6.60 26.51 -10.05
CA SER A 386 8.04 26.50 -10.24
C SER A 386 8.56 25.08 -10.48
N GLY A 387 9.08 24.84 -11.68
CA GLY A 387 9.64 23.56 -12.09
C GLY A 387 11.16 23.62 -12.24
N THR A 388 11.84 22.60 -11.77
CA THR A 388 13.27 22.39 -12.04
C THR A 388 13.51 20.96 -12.47
N VAL A 389 14.13 20.79 -13.62
CA VAL A 389 14.59 19.49 -14.14
C VAL A 389 16.10 19.55 -14.32
N THR A 390 16.81 18.58 -13.79
CA THR A 390 18.27 18.48 -13.89
C THR A 390 18.66 17.10 -14.40
N VAL A 391 19.53 17.06 -15.43
CA VAL A 391 20.20 15.85 -15.89
C VAL A 391 21.71 16.03 -15.81
N GLU A 392 22.38 15.10 -15.12
CA GLU A 392 23.80 15.22 -14.79
C GLU A 392 24.49 13.86 -14.64
N ASN A 393 25.82 13.85 -14.51
CA ASN A 393 26.61 12.71 -14.04
C ASN A 393 26.34 11.36 -14.74
N GLY A 394 26.03 11.36 -16.03
CA GLY A 394 25.76 10.15 -16.82
C GLY A 394 24.27 9.81 -16.98
N GLY A 395 23.38 10.56 -16.33
CA GLY A 395 21.93 10.43 -16.49
C GLY A 395 21.46 10.83 -17.90
N THR A 396 20.33 10.27 -18.32
CA THR A 396 19.72 10.56 -19.62
C THR A 396 18.24 10.89 -19.48
N ILE A 397 17.80 11.99 -20.07
CA ILE A 397 16.38 12.29 -20.30
C ILE A 397 16.09 12.08 -21.79
N ILE A 398 15.02 11.38 -22.10
CA ILE A 398 14.51 11.16 -23.46
C ILE A 398 13.09 11.74 -23.48
N SER A 399 12.82 12.66 -24.40
CA SER A 399 11.46 13.14 -24.67
C SER A 399 11.20 13.04 -26.17
N ASP A 400 10.16 12.28 -26.53
CA ASP A 400 9.72 12.11 -27.92
C ASP A 400 8.85 13.29 -28.40
N GLY A 401 8.36 14.10 -27.46
CA GLY A 401 7.56 15.27 -27.75
C GLY A 401 8.22 16.58 -27.32
N ALA A 402 7.40 17.62 -27.15
CA ALA A 402 7.89 18.94 -26.84
C ALA A 402 8.21 19.08 -25.35
N ILE A 403 9.37 19.67 -25.06
CA ILE A 403 9.71 20.17 -23.74
C ILE A 403 9.30 21.64 -23.69
N THR A 404 8.30 21.96 -22.88
CA THR A 404 7.70 23.29 -22.83
C THR A 404 7.97 23.94 -21.48
N PHE A 405 8.37 25.22 -21.49
CA PHE A 405 8.35 26.07 -20.31
C PHE A 405 7.04 26.86 -20.30
N GLY A 406 6.24 26.72 -19.24
CA GLY A 406 4.86 27.23 -19.19
C GLY A 406 3.85 26.39 -19.98
N ASP A 407 2.56 26.62 -19.75
CA ASP A 407 1.44 25.89 -20.37
C ASP A 407 0.62 26.72 -21.39
N GLY A 408 1.06 27.95 -21.69
CA GLY A 408 0.39 28.87 -22.62
C GLY A 408 -0.90 29.51 -22.12
N ALA A 409 -1.37 29.17 -20.91
CA ALA A 409 -2.46 29.88 -20.23
C ALA A 409 -1.89 31.10 -19.47
N THR A 410 -2.71 31.77 -18.66
CA THR A 410 -2.29 32.95 -17.89
C THR A 410 -1.28 32.56 -16.80
N VAL A 411 -0.03 32.32 -17.19
CA VAL A 411 1.06 31.95 -16.29
C VAL A 411 1.10 32.93 -15.12
N ALA A 412 0.97 32.38 -13.91
CA ALA A 412 0.95 33.16 -12.70
C ALA A 412 2.21 34.03 -12.61
N GLN A 413 2.07 35.25 -12.08
CA GLN A 413 3.23 36.13 -11.93
C GLN A 413 4.26 35.49 -11.00
N GLY A 414 5.49 35.29 -11.50
CA GLY A 414 6.56 34.66 -10.74
C GLY A 414 6.69 33.14 -10.92
N SER A 415 5.95 32.53 -11.86
CA SER A 415 6.19 31.15 -12.28
C SER A 415 7.60 31.02 -12.87
N THR A 416 8.26 29.89 -12.60
CA THR A 416 9.64 29.67 -13.06
C THR A 416 9.87 28.27 -13.60
N GLY A 417 10.39 28.17 -14.82
CA GLY A 417 10.85 26.92 -15.38
C GLY A 417 12.38 26.86 -15.53
N THR A 418 13.02 25.82 -15.01
CA THR A 418 14.47 25.63 -15.17
C THR A 418 14.81 24.22 -15.65
N LEU A 419 15.51 24.11 -16.77
CA LEU A 419 16.06 22.87 -17.28
C LEU A 419 17.58 22.95 -17.33
N ASN A 420 18.25 22.12 -16.53
CA ASN A 420 19.69 22.03 -16.46
C ASN A 420 20.18 20.75 -17.14
N VAL A 421 21.09 20.91 -18.10
CA VAL A 421 21.81 19.82 -18.75
C VAL A 421 23.28 19.98 -18.37
N ASP A 422 23.61 19.48 -17.18
CA ASP A 422 24.90 19.66 -16.53
C ASP A 422 25.92 18.62 -17.00
N ALA A 423 27.18 18.76 -16.54
CA ALA A 423 28.29 17.94 -16.99
C ALA A 423 27.99 16.42 -16.92
N GLY A 424 28.16 15.74 -18.05
CA GLY A 424 27.91 14.31 -18.18
C GLY A 424 26.44 13.91 -18.35
N GLY A 425 25.49 14.82 -18.15
CA GLY A 425 24.07 14.57 -18.44
C GLY A 425 23.78 14.59 -19.94
N THR A 426 22.77 13.84 -20.37
CA THR A 426 22.27 13.85 -21.76
C THR A 426 20.79 14.18 -21.80
N LEU A 427 20.42 15.21 -22.57
CA LEU A 427 19.04 15.48 -22.97
C LEU A 427 18.85 15.04 -24.42
N ALA A 428 17.98 14.07 -24.66
CA ALA A 428 17.62 13.59 -25.98
C ALA A 428 16.22 14.11 -26.36
N VAL A 429 16.15 14.99 -27.34
CA VAL A 429 14.91 15.64 -27.80
C VAL A 429 15.04 16.03 -29.27
N GLY A 430 13.94 15.98 -30.01
CA GLY A 430 13.88 16.47 -31.39
C GLY A 430 12.49 16.96 -31.75
N GLY A 431 12.17 17.02 -33.04
CA GLY A 431 10.86 17.48 -33.47
C GLY A 431 10.75 18.99 -33.68
N ALA A 432 9.72 19.37 -34.42
CA ALA A 432 9.35 20.76 -34.57
C ALA A 432 8.85 21.29 -33.23
N ASN A 433 9.41 22.42 -32.77
CA ASN A 433 9.12 22.93 -31.43
C ASN A 433 9.51 21.92 -30.33
N GLY A 434 10.67 21.26 -30.47
CA GLY A 434 11.11 20.26 -29.48
C GLY A 434 11.46 20.85 -28.12
N ILE A 435 11.94 22.10 -28.07
CA ILE A 435 12.09 22.88 -26.82
C ILE A 435 11.43 24.23 -27.06
N VAL A 436 10.44 24.58 -26.23
CA VAL A 436 9.55 25.73 -26.45
C VAL A 436 9.38 26.53 -25.18
N ASP A 437 9.33 27.84 -25.35
CA ASP A 437 8.87 28.76 -24.32
C ASP A 437 7.42 29.17 -24.62
N ASP A 438 6.55 28.97 -23.64
CA ASP A 438 5.17 29.42 -23.59
C ASP A 438 4.79 30.01 -22.21
N GLU A 439 5.73 30.70 -21.58
CA GLU A 439 5.60 31.30 -20.23
C GLU A 439 4.70 32.55 -20.17
N GLY A 440 4.14 32.94 -21.30
CA GLY A 440 3.47 34.23 -21.48
C GLY A 440 4.39 35.42 -21.15
N GLY A 441 3.78 36.56 -20.77
CA GLY A 441 4.53 37.79 -20.47
C GLY A 441 4.98 37.94 -19.01
N ALA A 442 4.71 36.95 -18.15
CA ALA A 442 4.83 37.08 -16.68
C ALA A 442 5.63 35.95 -16.01
N GLY A 443 5.85 34.82 -16.67
CA GLY A 443 6.77 33.76 -16.22
C GLY A 443 8.23 34.06 -16.59
N THR A 444 9.14 33.26 -16.04
CA THR A 444 10.57 33.28 -16.43
C THR A 444 11.10 31.87 -16.58
N TYR A 445 11.86 31.62 -17.64
CA TYR A 445 12.46 30.32 -17.88
C TYR A 445 13.98 30.40 -18.03
N ALA A 446 14.64 29.26 -17.81
CA ALA A 446 16.04 29.07 -18.07
C ALA A 446 16.30 27.67 -18.65
N PHE A 447 16.94 27.63 -19.82
CA PHE A 447 17.55 26.42 -20.36
C PHE A 447 19.08 26.53 -20.27
N ASN A 448 19.67 25.73 -19.39
CA ASN A 448 21.10 25.79 -19.07
C ASN A 448 21.83 24.56 -19.63
N LEU A 449 22.59 24.75 -20.71
CA LEU A 449 23.52 23.73 -21.21
C LEU A 449 24.91 23.90 -20.57
N SER A 450 25.08 23.38 -19.36
CA SER A 450 26.25 23.60 -18.50
C SER A 450 27.31 22.50 -18.62
N GLY A 451 27.58 22.04 -19.84
CA GLY A 451 28.59 21.03 -20.14
C GLY A 451 28.06 19.61 -20.34
N GLY A 452 26.73 19.42 -20.35
CA GLY A 452 26.10 18.18 -20.79
C GLY A 452 25.93 18.09 -22.31
N THR A 453 25.18 17.08 -22.75
CA THR A 453 24.95 16.76 -24.17
C THR A 453 23.50 16.99 -24.54
N LEU A 454 23.27 17.79 -25.59
CA LEU A 454 21.99 17.82 -26.29
C LEU A 454 22.07 16.87 -27.49
N LYS A 455 21.23 15.83 -27.50
CA LYS A 455 21.19 14.80 -28.54
C LYS A 455 19.87 14.93 -29.32
N VAL A 456 19.97 15.21 -30.62
CA VAL A 456 18.79 15.24 -31.49
C VAL A 456 18.34 13.82 -31.81
N ILE A 457 17.06 13.53 -31.61
CA ILE A 457 16.41 12.22 -31.86
C ILE A 457 15.12 12.39 -32.65
N GLY A 458 14.61 11.32 -33.27
CA GLY A 458 13.35 11.33 -34.02
C GLY A 458 13.39 12.12 -35.33
N SER A 459 13.42 13.45 -35.24
CA SER A 459 13.49 14.38 -36.38
C SER A 459 14.27 15.65 -36.01
N ASP A 460 14.52 16.52 -37.01
CA ASP A 460 15.27 17.76 -36.80
C ASP A 460 14.65 18.60 -35.67
N LEU A 461 15.49 19.01 -34.72
CA LEU A 461 15.12 19.97 -33.68
C LEU A 461 15.06 21.37 -34.32
N THR A 462 13.88 22.00 -34.35
CA THR A 462 13.68 23.34 -34.93
C THR A 462 13.19 24.36 -33.94
#